data_AF-B6D4N3-F1
#
_entry.id   AF-B6D4N3-F1
#
_cell.length_a   1.000
_cell.length_b   1.000
_cell.length_c   1.000
_cell.angle_alpha   90.00
_cell.angle_beta   90.00
_cell.angle_gamma   90.00
#
_symmetry.space_group_name_H-M   'P 1'
#
loop_
_entity.id
_entity.type
_entity.pdbx_description
1 polymer ?
#
loop_
_entity_poly.entity_id
_entity_poly.type
_entity_poly.pdbx_seq_one_letter_code
_entity_poly.pdbx_strand_id
1 'polypeptide(L)'
;HHPNFECHVDPDDPFVKKEFQWSLFPNQTFEECYKLSHPLGNTEHYGIYGSSNGLVCISDEILNFDSPIHIWNPLVRKLRTTPISTNINIKFSYVALQFGFHPRVNDYKAVRMMRTNKSAMVVQVYSLRTDTWKMIEVIPPWLKCTWQHHKGTICNGVAYHIIQKGHILSIMSFDSGSEEFQEFIAPDAICTPSDLFIDVYKE
;
A
#
# COMPACT_ATOMS: atom_id res chain seq x y z
N HIS A 1 -20.13 -0.22 5.23
CA HIS A 1 -20.61 -1.57 5.57
C HIS A 1 -22.12 -1.65 5.35
N HIS A 2 -22.57 -2.30 4.28
CA HIS A 2 -23.90 -2.90 4.25
C HIS A 2 -23.72 -4.36 4.68
N PRO A 3 -24.39 -4.81 5.76
CA PRO A 3 -24.13 -6.13 6.35
C PRO A 3 -24.63 -7.33 5.53
N ASN A 4 -25.29 -7.11 4.38
CA ASN A 4 -25.98 -8.17 3.63
C ASN A 4 -25.67 -8.17 2.12
N PHE A 5 -24.48 -7.76 1.68
CA PHE A 5 -24.10 -7.98 0.28
C PHE A 5 -23.43 -9.35 0.14
N GLU A 6 -24.24 -10.40 -0.06
CA GLU A 6 -23.75 -11.63 -0.66
C GLU A 6 -23.64 -11.41 -2.16
N CYS A 7 -22.43 -11.45 -2.70
CA CYS A 7 -22.22 -11.52 -4.14
C CYS A 7 -22.71 -12.90 -4.59
N HIS A 8 -23.97 -12.97 -5.05
CA HIS A 8 -24.49 -14.16 -5.69
C HIS A 8 -23.79 -14.32 -7.04
N VAL A 9 -22.82 -15.23 -7.08
CA VAL A 9 -22.22 -15.70 -8.32
C VAL A 9 -23.28 -16.54 -9.02
N ASP A 10 -23.89 -16.01 -10.08
CA ASP A 10 -24.74 -16.79 -10.99
C ASP A 10 -23.83 -17.70 -11.84
N PRO A 11 -23.86 -19.03 -11.65
CA PRO A 11 -23.01 -19.94 -12.40
C PRO A 11 -23.33 -19.98 -13.89
N ASP A 12 -24.52 -19.49 -14.30
CA ASP A 12 -25.05 -19.58 -15.66
C ASP A 12 -24.98 -18.23 -16.40
N ASP A 13 -24.40 -17.17 -15.81
CA ASP A 13 -24.23 -15.88 -16.48
C ASP A 13 -23.14 -15.97 -17.57
N PRO A 14 -23.51 -15.82 -18.87
CA PRO A 14 -22.57 -15.94 -19.99
C PRO A 14 -21.54 -14.79 -20.05
N PHE A 15 -21.67 -13.76 -19.21
CA PHE A 15 -20.73 -12.65 -19.06
C PHE A 15 -19.84 -12.76 -17.82
N VAL A 16 -19.98 -13.81 -17.00
CA VAL A 16 -18.97 -14.16 -15.99
C VAL A 16 -17.73 -14.62 -16.74
N LYS A 17 -16.89 -13.65 -17.11
CA LYS A 17 -15.48 -13.89 -17.40
C LYS A 17 -14.99 -14.76 -16.27
N LYS A 18 -14.44 -15.93 -16.58
CA LYS A 18 -13.76 -16.80 -15.62
C LYS A 18 -12.83 -15.94 -14.77
N GLU A 19 -13.28 -15.52 -13.60
CA GLU A 19 -12.53 -14.61 -12.76
C GLU A 19 -11.36 -15.43 -12.25
N PHE A 20 -10.15 -15.12 -12.73
CA PHE A 20 -8.93 -15.69 -12.22
C PHE A 20 -8.66 -15.07 -10.85
N GLN A 21 -9.44 -15.48 -9.86
CA GLN A 21 -9.23 -15.10 -8.48
C GLN A 21 -7.94 -15.79 -8.03
N TRP A 22 -6.95 -14.98 -7.63
CA TRP A 22 -5.67 -15.45 -7.07
C TRP A 22 -4.85 -16.33 -8.04
N SER A 23 -4.46 -15.81 -9.22
CA SER A 23 -3.56 -16.53 -10.14
C SER A 23 -2.33 -15.72 -10.51
N LEU A 24 -1.21 -16.41 -10.75
CA LEU A 24 0.04 -15.82 -11.23
C LEU A 24 0.19 -16.07 -12.74
N PHE A 25 0.42 -15.00 -13.49
CA PHE A 25 0.66 -15.03 -14.93
C PHE A 25 2.04 -14.45 -15.23
N PRO A 26 2.86 -15.10 -16.08
CA PRO A 26 4.06 -14.49 -16.63
C PRO A 26 3.67 -13.32 -17.53
N ASN A 27 4.48 -12.27 -17.51
CA ASN A 27 4.27 -11.10 -18.36
C ASN A 27 4.44 -11.40 -19.86
N GLN A 28 5.11 -12.50 -20.21
CA GLN A 28 5.45 -12.85 -21.60
C GLN A 28 4.35 -13.69 -22.26
N THR A 29 3.89 -14.73 -21.58
CA THR A 29 2.95 -15.70 -22.15
C THR A 29 1.51 -15.42 -21.75
N PHE A 30 1.28 -14.71 -20.64
CA PHE A 30 -0.04 -14.52 -20.03
C PHE A 30 -0.79 -15.84 -19.75
N GLU A 31 -0.07 -16.96 -19.74
CA GLU A 31 -0.62 -18.26 -19.37
C GLU A 31 -0.66 -18.39 -17.85
N GLU A 32 -1.69 -19.05 -17.31
CA GLU A 32 -1.78 -19.29 -15.87
C GLU A 32 -0.64 -20.22 -15.43
N CYS A 33 0.37 -19.66 -14.75
CA CYS A 33 1.47 -20.46 -14.24
C CYS A 33 1.13 -21.14 -12.92
N TYR A 34 0.47 -20.42 -12.02
CA TYR A 34 0.14 -20.92 -10.70
C TYR A 34 -1.21 -20.39 -10.25
N LYS A 35 -2.11 -21.33 -9.95
CA LYS A 35 -3.29 -21.03 -9.15
C LYS A 35 -2.88 -20.90 -7.69
N LEU A 36 -3.08 -19.72 -7.13
CA LEU A 36 -2.83 -19.42 -5.73
C LEU A 36 -4.11 -19.69 -4.94
N SER A 37 -3.94 -20.01 -3.67
CA SER A 37 -5.04 -20.02 -2.70
C SER A 37 -4.88 -18.80 -1.81
N HIS A 38 -5.99 -18.19 -1.40
CA HIS A 38 -5.97 -17.14 -0.40
C HIS A 38 -5.15 -17.59 0.81
N PRO A 39 -4.18 -16.80 1.30
CA PRO A 39 -3.26 -17.27 2.34
C PRO A 39 -3.97 -17.53 3.69
N LEU A 40 -5.12 -16.90 3.91
CA LEU A 40 -6.03 -17.15 5.05
C LEU A 40 -7.26 -18.02 4.70
N GLY A 41 -7.38 -18.52 3.46
CA GLY A 41 -8.53 -19.32 3.02
C GLY A 41 -9.87 -18.58 2.89
N ASN A 42 -9.88 -17.24 2.89
CA ASN A 42 -11.08 -16.41 2.76
C ASN A 42 -11.29 -15.98 1.29
N THR A 43 -12.51 -15.55 0.94
CA THR A 43 -12.88 -14.91 -0.34
C THR A 43 -12.97 -13.39 -0.25
N GLU A 44 -12.60 -12.80 0.89
CA GLU A 44 -12.53 -11.35 1.07
C GLU A 44 -11.57 -10.68 0.07
N HIS A 45 -11.90 -9.44 -0.28
CA HIS A 45 -11.13 -8.63 -1.22
C HIS A 45 -9.94 -8.00 -0.49
N TYR A 46 -8.72 -8.30 -0.95
CA TYR A 46 -7.47 -7.73 -0.44
C TYR A 46 -6.88 -6.74 -1.44
N GLY A 47 -6.38 -5.62 -0.93
CA GLY A 47 -5.52 -4.71 -1.67
C GLY A 47 -4.07 -5.15 -1.67
N ILE A 48 -3.36 -4.97 -2.78
CA ILE A 48 -1.90 -5.11 -2.85
C ILE A 48 -1.25 -3.74 -2.65
N TYR A 49 -0.46 -3.62 -1.59
CA TYR A 49 0.19 -2.37 -1.16
C TYR A 49 1.68 -2.31 -1.52
N GLY A 50 2.16 -3.26 -2.30
CA GLY A 50 3.52 -3.30 -2.80
C GLY A 50 4.02 -4.73 -2.97
N SER A 51 5.01 -4.90 -3.84
CA SER A 51 5.71 -6.16 -4.00
C SER A 51 7.19 -5.93 -4.22
N SER A 52 8.03 -6.83 -3.70
CA SER A 52 9.47 -6.76 -3.86
C SER A 52 10.09 -8.14 -3.66
N ASN A 53 10.94 -8.56 -4.59
CA ASN A 53 11.69 -9.83 -4.52
C ASN A 53 10.80 -11.07 -4.24
N GLY A 54 9.62 -11.13 -4.85
CA GLY A 54 8.65 -12.23 -4.66
C GLY A 54 7.83 -12.16 -3.36
N LEU A 55 8.06 -11.17 -2.50
CA LEU A 55 7.17 -10.85 -1.38
C LEU A 55 6.10 -9.86 -1.84
N VAL A 56 4.88 -10.04 -1.36
CA VAL A 56 3.72 -9.21 -1.63
C VAL A 56 3.14 -8.73 -0.29
N CYS A 57 2.91 -7.43 -0.16
CA CYS A 57 2.20 -6.86 0.98
C CYS A 57 0.72 -6.74 0.66
N ILE A 58 -0.12 -7.40 1.46
CA ILE A 58 -1.57 -7.41 1.32
C ILE A 58 -2.24 -6.97 2.61
N SER A 59 -3.40 -6.33 2.48
CA SER A 59 -4.28 -5.95 3.58
C SER A 59 -5.70 -5.76 3.02
N ASP A 60 -6.66 -5.38 3.85
CA ASP A 60 -8.03 -5.09 3.42
C ASP A 60 -8.02 -4.12 2.24
N GLU A 61 -8.91 -4.31 1.26
CA GLU A 61 -9.05 -3.40 0.11
C GLU A 61 -9.27 -1.94 0.54
N ILE A 62 -10.10 -1.74 1.57
CA ILE A 62 -10.30 -0.45 2.22
C ILE A 62 -9.48 -0.43 3.50
N LEU A 63 -8.28 0.15 3.40
CA LEU A 63 -7.32 0.18 4.49
C LEU A 63 -7.78 1.08 5.65
N ASN A 64 -7.89 0.49 6.84
CA ASN A 64 -8.10 1.18 8.11
C ASN A 64 -6.83 1.15 8.97
N PHE A 65 -6.85 1.86 10.11
CA PHE A 65 -5.68 1.95 10.99
C PHE A 65 -5.37 0.64 11.73
N ASP A 66 -6.39 -0.18 11.92
CA ASP A 66 -6.38 -1.49 12.57
C ASP A 66 -6.43 -2.65 11.57
N SER A 67 -6.52 -2.36 10.26
CA SER A 67 -6.46 -3.39 9.22
C SER A 67 -5.20 -4.26 9.38
N PRO A 68 -5.34 -5.59 9.35
CA PRO A 68 -4.21 -6.48 9.47
C PRO A 68 -3.34 -6.36 8.22
N ILE A 69 -2.04 -6.19 8.43
CA ILE A 69 -1.07 -6.10 7.33
C ILE A 69 -0.31 -7.41 7.26
N HIS A 70 -0.33 -8.04 6.09
CA HIS A 70 0.35 -9.29 5.84
C HIS A 70 1.42 -9.15 4.77
N ILE A 71 2.54 -9.83 5.00
CA ILE A 71 3.63 -10.00 4.05
C ILE A 71 3.61 -11.46 3.63
N TRP A 72 3.30 -11.68 2.36
CA TRP A 72 3.07 -12.99 1.78
C TRP A 72 4.18 -13.33 0.80
N ASN A 73 4.69 -14.56 0.88
CA ASN A 73 5.43 -15.18 -0.21
C ASN A 73 4.51 -16.19 -0.91
N PRO A 74 3.95 -15.87 -2.08
CA PRO A 74 3.04 -16.75 -2.81
C PRO A 74 3.67 -18.08 -3.23
N LEU A 75 4.96 -18.05 -3.60
CA LEU A 75 5.68 -19.21 -4.13
C LEU A 75 5.81 -20.33 -3.09
N VAL A 76 6.17 -19.98 -1.86
CA VAL A 76 6.30 -20.96 -0.76
C VAL A 76 5.09 -20.99 0.17
N ARG A 77 4.02 -20.27 -0.17
CA ARG A 77 2.75 -20.17 0.58
C ARG A 77 2.95 -19.80 2.06
N LYS A 78 3.94 -18.97 2.36
CA LYS A 78 4.20 -18.48 3.73
C LYS A 78 3.66 -17.08 3.89
N LEU A 79 2.80 -16.90 4.89
CA LEU A 79 2.24 -15.62 5.28
C LEU A 79 2.83 -15.19 6.62
N ARG A 80 3.21 -13.92 6.73
CA ARG A 80 3.56 -13.29 8.00
C ARG A 80 2.61 -12.12 8.24
N THR A 81 1.91 -12.13 9.37
CA THR A 81 1.13 -10.98 9.82
C THR A 81 2.04 -10.07 10.64
N THR A 82 2.08 -8.79 10.30
CA THR A 82 2.83 -7.80 11.09
C THR A 82 2.15 -7.59 12.46
N PRO A 83 2.90 -7.25 13.52
CA PRO A 83 2.29 -6.93 14.80
C PRO A 83 1.38 -5.72 14.68
N ILE A 84 0.32 -5.70 15.48
CA ILE A 84 -0.59 -4.55 15.56
C ILE A 84 0.20 -3.37 16.13
N SER A 85 0.26 -2.28 15.36
CA SER A 85 0.79 -1.02 15.88
C SER A 85 -0.08 -0.53 17.04
N THR A 86 0.52 -0.35 18.21
CA THR A 86 -0.12 0.00 19.48
C THR A 86 -1.14 1.15 19.40
N ASN A 87 -2.34 0.89 19.96
CA ASN A 87 -3.20 1.80 20.73
C ASN A 87 -3.34 3.26 20.29
N ILE A 88 -3.55 3.51 18.99
CA ILE A 88 -4.03 4.82 18.56
C ILE A 88 -5.55 4.80 18.61
N ASN A 89 -6.13 5.28 19.71
CA ASN A 89 -7.59 5.45 19.86
C ASN A 89 -8.09 6.69 19.08
N ILE A 90 -7.54 6.92 17.90
CA ILE A 90 -7.80 8.08 17.05
C ILE A 90 -8.34 7.56 15.73
N LYS A 91 -9.49 8.10 15.32
CA LYS A 91 -10.06 7.82 14.00
C LYS A 91 -9.25 8.53 12.92
N PHE A 92 -8.82 7.75 11.93
CA PHE A 92 -8.13 8.24 10.75
C PHE A 92 -9.11 8.34 9.58
N SER A 93 -9.05 9.45 8.83
CA SER A 93 -9.81 9.65 7.58
C SER A 93 -9.12 9.02 6.39
N TYR A 94 -7.82 8.75 6.50
CA TYR A 94 -6.99 8.35 5.38
C TYR A 94 -5.84 7.47 5.87
N VAL A 95 -5.61 6.37 5.17
CA VAL A 95 -4.48 5.47 5.39
C VAL A 95 -3.89 5.10 4.04
N ALA A 96 -2.58 5.24 3.91
CA ALA A 96 -1.79 4.72 2.81
C ALA A 96 -0.74 3.75 3.34
N LEU A 97 -0.49 2.70 2.57
CA LEU A 97 0.52 1.69 2.86
C LEU A 97 1.35 1.42 1.61
N GLN A 98 2.66 1.34 1.80
CA GLN A 98 3.63 1.09 0.74
C GLN A 98 4.67 0.09 1.22
N PHE A 99 4.96 -0.94 0.45
CA PHE A 99 5.91 -1.99 0.83
C PHE A 99 7.00 -2.24 -0.22
N GLY A 100 8.25 -2.34 0.23
CA GLY A 100 9.37 -2.63 -0.64
C GLY A 100 10.69 -2.89 0.09
N PHE A 101 11.69 -3.31 -0.69
CA PHE A 101 13.03 -3.57 -0.19
C PHE A 101 13.85 -2.28 -0.13
N HIS A 102 14.56 -2.09 0.99
CA HIS A 102 15.52 -1.01 1.18
C HIS A 102 16.94 -1.58 1.13
N PRO A 103 17.66 -1.44 -0.01
CA PRO A 103 18.94 -2.11 -0.21
C PRO A 103 20.05 -1.60 0.71
N ARG A 104 20.09 -0.29 1.02
CA ARG A 104 21.15 0.31 1.85
C ARG A 104 21.16 -0.23 3.28
N VAL A 105 19.98 -0.46 3.85
CA VAL A 105 19.85 -1.02 5.19
C VAL A 105 19.55 -2.52 5.17
N ASN A 106 19.51 -3.16 3.99
CA ASN A 106 19.23 -4.58 3.76
C ASN A 106 18.02 -5.09 4.56
N ASP A 107 16.85 -4.48 4.32
CA ASP A 107 15.61 -4.79 5.04
C ASP A 107 14.39 -4.56 4.15
N TYR A 108 13.31 -5.28 4.40
CA TYR A 108 12.01 -4.95 3.83
C TYR A 108 11.28 -3.99 4.74
N LYS A 109 10.76 -2.91 4.16
CA LYS A 109 10.09 -1.84 4.87
C LYS A 109 8.64 -1.75 4.41
N ALA A 110 7.74 -1.53 5.36
CA ALA A 110 6.39 -1.07 5.05
C ALA A 110 6.22 0.33 5.64
N VAL A 111 5.87 1.31 4.82
CA VAL A 111 5.61 2.68 5.24
C VAL A 111 4.11 2.89 5.28
N ARG A 112 3.59 3.19 6.47
CA ARG A 112 2.18 3.47 6.72
C ARG A 112 2.00 4.94 7.06
N MET A 113 1.24 5.65 6.25
CA MET A 113 0.93 7.08 6.43
C MET A 113 -0.54 7.22 6.76
N MET A 114 -0.85 7.90 7.85
CA MET A 114 -2.21 8.03 8.37
C MET A 114 -2.52 9.49 8.65
N ARG A 115 -3.71 9.93 8.26
CA ARG A 115 -4.19 11.29 8.55
C ARG A 115 -5.52 11.25 9.28
N THR A 116 -5.61 12.04 10.33
CA THR A 116 -6.82 12.20 11.15
C THR A 116 -7.75 13.25 10.55
N ASN A 117 -9.02 13.26 10.96
CA ASN A 117 -9.98 14.29 10.57
C ASN A 117 -9.52 15.72 10.98
N LYS A 118 -8.67 15.83 12.00
CA LYS A 118 -8.08 17.10 12.47
C LYS A 118 -6.80 17.48 11.72
N SER A 119 -6.53 16.83 10.59
CA SER A 119 -5.32 17.01 9.77
C SER A 119 -3.99 16.71 10.46
N ALA A 120 -4.00 16.05 11.62
CA ALA A 120 -2.78 15.48 12.19
C ALA A 120 -2.33 14.28 11.35
N MET A 121 -1.02 14.21 11.07
CA MET A 121 -0.41 13.13 10.31
C MET A 121 0.46 12.28 11.22
N VAL A 122 0.40 10.97 10.99
CA VAL A 122 1.24 9.97 11.64
C VAL A 122 1.89 9.14 10.54
N VAL A 123 3.20 8.96 10.62
CA VAL A 123 3.95 8.07 9.73
C VAL A 123 4.58 6.97 10.58
N GLN A 124 4.47 5.74 10.11
CA GLN A 124 5.06 4.58 10.75
C GLN A 124 5.82 3.75 9.74
N VAL A 125 6.92 3.16 10.19
CA VAL A 125 7.77 2.29 9.38
C VAL A 125 7.87 0.94 10.07
N TYR A 126 7.41 -0.10 9.38
CA TYR A 126 7.65 -1.48 9.76
C TYR A 126 9.01 -1.92 9.23
N SER A 127 9.75 -2.67 10.05
CA SER A 127 10.94 -3.42 9.65
C SER A 127 10.63 -4.90 9.69
N LEU A 128 10.77 -5.60 8.57
CA LEU A 128 10.62 -7.05 8.53
C LEU A 128 11.71 -7.76 9.33
N ARG A 129 12.93 -7.21 9.33
CA ARG A 129 14.07 -7.73 10.08
C ARG A 129 13.85 -7.70 11.59
N THR A 130 13.38 -6.57 12.14
CA THR A 130 13.20 -6.44 13.60
C THR A 130 11.78 -6.83 14.05
N ASP A 131 10.86 -7.01 13.10
CA ASP A 131 9.45 -7.30 13.35
C ASP A 131 8.75 -6.26 14.22
N THR A 132 9.03 -4.98 13.95
CA THR A 132 8.49 -3.89 14.77
C THR A 132 8.06 -2.72 13.90
N TRP A 133 7.00 -2.05 14.33
CA TRP A 133 6.63 -0.73 13.84
C TRP A 133 7.35 0.35 14.65
N LYS A 134 7.98 1.30 13.96
CA LYS A 134 8.52 2.53 14.53
C LYS A 134 7.63 3.71 14.12
N MET A 135 7.30 4.59 15.06
CA MET A 135 6.64 5.86 14.76
C MET A 135 7.69 6.92 14.41
N ILE A 136 7.43 7.71 13.38
CA ILE A 136 8.28 8.83 12.99
C ILE A 136 7.83 10.06 13.78
N GLU A 137 8.75 10.63 14.55
CA GLU A 137 8.45 11.70 15.51
C GLU A 137 8.35 13.07 14.85
N VAL A 138 9.23 13.34 13.89
CA VAL A 138 9.33 14.65 13.24
C VAL A 138 8.62 14.61 11.90
N ILE A 139 7.39 15.14 11.88
CA ILE A 139 6.63 15.32 10.64
C ILE A 139 6.73 16.79 10.21
N PRO A 140 7.23 17.08 9.00
CA PRO A 140 7.35 18.45 8.53
C PRO A 140 6.00 19.18 8.51
N PRO A 141 5.92 20.46 8.92
CA PRO A 141 4.65 21.21 8.94
C PRO A 141 3.98 21.29 7.56
N TRP A 142 4.77 21.30 6.49
CA TRP A 142 4.28 21.37 5.11
C TRP A 142 3.58 20.09 4.64
N LEU A 143 3.72 18.97 5.36
CA LEU A 143 2.96 17.73 5.12
C LEU A 143 1.48 17.85 5.55
N LYS A 144 1.14 18.88 6.35
CA LYS A 144 -0.24 19.18 6.79
C LYS A 144 -1.05 19.80 5.64
N CYS A 145 -1.23 19.06 4.56
CA CYS A 145 -1.95 19.45 3.36
C CYS A 145 -3.10 18.48 3.05
N THR A 146 -3.74 18.65 1.89
CA THR A 146 -4.75 17.70 1.43
C THR A 146 -4.07 16.46 0.86
N TRP A 147 -4.60 15.30 1.28
CA TRP A 147 -4.19 13.99 0.80
C TRP A 147 -5.39 13.39 0.10
N GLN A 148 -5.18 12.93 -1.12
CA GLN A 148 -6.16 12.15 -1.85
C GLN A 148 -5.76 10.69 -1.83
N HIS A 149 -6.69 9.80 -2.20
CA HIS A 149 -6.46 8.36 -2.34
C HIS A 149 -5.65 8.03 -3.62
N HIS A 150 -4.53 8.73 -3.83
CA HIS A 150 -3.58 8.38 -4.86
C HIS A 150 -2.78 7.15 -4.44
N LYS A 151 -2.48 6.29 -5.40
CA LYS A 151 -1.57 5.16 -5.17
C LYS A 151 -0.15 5.70 -5.18
N GLY A 152 0.53 5.58 -4.04
CA GLY A 152 1.97 5.80 -4.00
C GLY A 152 2.75 4.49 -4.08
N THR A 153 4.08 4.60 -4.16
CA THR A 153 4.99 3.47 -4.33
C THR A 153 6.20 3.61 -3.43
N ILE A 154 7.00 2.57 -3.29
CA ILE A 154 8.27 2.63 -2.57
C ILE A 154 9.36 2.01 -3.45
N CYS A 155 10.44 2.77 -3.64
CA CYS A 155 11.57 2.36 -4.46
C CYS A 155 12.85 2.54 -3.65
N ASN A 156 13.67 1.49 -3.57
CA ASN A 156 14.95 1.51 -2.84
C ASN A 156 14.84 1.96 -1.37
N GLY A 157 13.69 1.75 -0.73
CA GLY A 157 13.40 2.19 0.63
C GLY A 157 12.87 3.62 0.75
N VAL A 158 12.67 4.32 -0.36
CA VAL A 158 12.07 5.66 -0.40
C VAL A 158 10.63 5.55 -0.83
N ALA A 159 9.73 5.94 0.06
CA ALA A 159 8.30 6.04 -0.16
C ALA A 159 7.97 7.31 -0.96
N TYR A 160 7.19 7.21 -2.02
CA TYR A 160 6.77 8.31 -2.87
C TYR A 160 5.25 8.44 -2.86
N HIS A 161 4.75 9.66 -2.73
CA HIS A 161 3.32 9.92 -2.72
C HIS A 161 2.99 11.27 -3.38
N ILE A 162 1.85 11.35 -4.08
CA ILE A 162 1.36 12.61 -4.63
C ILE A 162 0.51 13.31 -3.58
N ILE A 163 0.91 14.52 -3.23
CA ILE A 163 0.20 15.37 -2.28
C ILE A 163 -0.31 16.62 -2.98
N GLN A 164 -1.39 17.21 -2.45
CA GLN A 164 -1.98 18.42 -3.01
C GLN A 164 -1.93 19.58 -2.02
N LYS A 165 -1.36 20.69 -2.47
CA LYS A 165 -1.26 21.95 -1.74
C LYS A 165 -2.00 23.05 -2.50
N GLY A 166 -3.28 23.23 -2.17
CA GLY A 166 -4.15 24.13 -2.93
C GLY A 166 -4.33 23.62 -4.36
N HIS A 167 -3.85 24.40 -5.34
CA HIS A 167 -3.90 24.03 -6.77
C HIS A 167 -2.63 23.34 -7.29
N ILE A 168 -1.61 23.20 -6.44
CA ILE A 168 -0.31 22.64 -6.83
C ILE A 168 -0.26 21.17 -6.42
N LEU A 169 0.08 20.30 -7.37
CA LEU A 169 0.44 18.92 -7.11
C LEU A 169 1.94 18.84 -6.81
N SER A 170 2.30 18.06 -5.80
CA SER A 170 3.68 17.85 -5.40
C SER A 170 3.92 16.38 -5.10
N ILE A 171 5.14 15.93 -5.36
CA ILE A 171 5.61 14.60 -5.04
C ILE A 171 6.35 14.72 -3.72
N MET A 172 5.84 14.04 -2.70
CA MET A 172 6.54 13.85 -1.45
C MET A 172 7.37 12.57 -1.54
N SER A 173 8.61 12.63 -1.06
CA SER A 173 9.42 11.45 -0.78
C SER A 173 9.71 11.33 0.71
N PHE A 174 9.78 10.10 1.20
CA PHE A 174 10.17 9.77 2.57
C PHE A 174 11.15 8.59 2.54
N ASP A 175 12.40 8.83 2.93
CA ASP A 175 13.42 7.78 3.01
C ASP A 175 13.27 7.02 4.35
N SER A 176 12.91 5.73 4.28
CA SER A 176 12.64 4.92 5.46
C SER A 176 13.88 4.50 6.27
N GLY A 177 15.09 4.82 5.78
CA GLY A 177 16.34 4.58 6.48
C GLY A 177 16.85 5.81 7.22
N SER A 178 16.87 6.96 6.55
CA SER A 178 17.31 8.25 7.10
C SER A 178 16.20 9.02 7.81
N GLU A 179 14.93 8.65 7.58
CA GLU A 179 13.74 9.29 8.13
C GLU A 179 13.56 10.74 7.64
N GLU A 180 14.14 11.06 6.49
CA GLU A 180 14.05 12.38 5.87
C GLU A 180 12.89 12.48 4.89
N PHE A 181 12.22 13.62 4.92
CA PHE A 181 11.15 13.97 3.98
C PHE A 181 11.65 15.02 2.99
N GLN A 182 11.29 14.86 1.73
CA GLN A 182 11.53 15.87 0.69
C GLN A 182 10.26 16.12 -0.12
N GLU A 183 10.22 17.28 -0.77
CA GLU A 183 9.13 17.69 -1.63
C GLU A 183 9.67 18.15 -2.98
N PHE A 184 8.99 17.73 -4.03
CA PHE A 184 9.22 18.16 -5.40
C PHE A 184 7.91 18.64 -5.99
N ILE A 185 7.94 19.75 -6.71
CA ILE A 185 6.75 20.17 -7.48
C ILE A 185 6.55 19.16 -8.61
N ALA A 186 5.31 18.69 -8.79
CA ALA A 186 4.99 17.80 -9.91
C ALA A 186 5.14 18.57 -11.24
N PRO A 187 5.57 17.92 -12.34
CA PRO A 187 5.62 18.58 -13.64
C PRO A 187 4.27 19.18 -14.04
N ASP A 188 4.28 20.33 -14.72
CA ASP A 188 3.06 21.03 -15.15
C ASP A 188 2.16 20.16 -16.04
N ALA A 189 2.68 19.12 -16.70
CA ALA A 189 1.87 18.17 -17.44
C ALA A 189 0.87 17.39 -16.54
N ILE A 190 1.17 17.28 -15.24
CA ILE A 190 0.32 16.65 -14.24
C ILE A 190 -0.59 17.73 -13.64
N CYS A 191 -1.65 18.09 -14.37
CA CYS A 191 -2.62 19.12 -13.97
C CYS A 191 -3.95 18.56 -13.43
N THR A 192 -4.28 17.31 -13.75
CA THR A 192 -5.59 16.73 -13.41
C THR A 192 -5.49 15.88 -12.14
N PRO A 193 -6.27 16.18 -11.09
CA PRO A 193 -6.16 15.48 -9.82
C PRO A 193 -6.82 14.09 -9.80
N SER A 194 -7.52 13.66 -10.85
CA SER A 194 -8.17 12.34 -10.85
C SER A 194 -7.21 11.21 -11.26
N ASP A 195 -7.23 10.12 -10.49
CA ASP A 195 -6.59 8.82 -10.80
C ASP A 195 -5.07 8.84 -11.03
N LEU A 196 -4.37 9.73 -10.35
CA LEU A 196 -2.90 9.77 -10.38
C LEU A 196 -2.29 8.63 -9.55
N PHE A 197 -1.24 8.01 -10.11
CA PHE A 197 -0.39 7.05 -9.41
C PHE A 197 1.09 7.28 -9.74
N ILE A 198 1.95 6.87 -8.82
CA ILE A 198 3.40 6.76 -9.07
C ILE A 198 3.74 5.28 -9.02
N ASP A 199 4.50 4.80 -10.00
CA ASP A 199 5.04 3.44 -9.98
C ASP A 199 6.49 3.42 -10.48
N VAL A 200 7.19 2.33 -10.19
CA VAL A 200 8.57 2.11 -10.62
C VAL A 200 8.55 1.62 -12.06
N TYR A 201 9.08 2.42 -12.98
CA TYR A 201 9.32 1.99 -14.34
C TYR A 201 10.48 0.99 -14.39
N LYS A 202 10.27 -0.16 -15.03
CA LYS A 202 11.30 -1.15 -15.34
C LYS A 202 11.42 -1.23 -16.86
N GLU A 203 12.61 -0.94 -17.38
CA GLU A 203 12.97 -1.15 -18.80
C GLU A 203 13.00 -2.65 -19.16
#